data_AF-A0A933HDB4-F1
#
_entry.id   AF-A0A933HDB4-F1
#
_cell.length_a   1.000
_cell.length_b   1.000
_cell.length_c   1.000
_cell.angle_alpha   90.00
_cell.angle_beta   90.00
_cell.angle_gamma   90.00
#
_symmetry.space_group_name_H-M   'P 1'
#
loop_
_entity.id
_entity.type
_entity.pdbx_description
1 polymer ?
#
loop_
_entity_poly.entity_id
_entity_poly.type
_entity_poly.pdbx_seq_one_letter_code
_entity_poly.pdbx_strand_id
1 'polypeptide(L)'
;MISEIAGNEKILKYVDIPIQHTDDNVLKKMGRPPVKTIFSTIDKLRKKVPDISLRTTVMVGFPGETEKSFFKLLDDIKKLEFDWLGGFIYSQEKETGLKDNVPEKIKKERLSKEPCASAQGLKSQSPTA
;
A
#
# COMPACT_ATOMS: atom_id res chain seq x y z
N MET A 1 19.36 -1.76 -8.31
CA MET A 1 18.74 -1.54 -6.99
C MET A 1 18.34 -2.84 -6.29
N ILE A 2 17.40 -3.66 -6.81
CA ILE A 2 17.02 -4.92 -6.11
C ILE A 2 18.21 -5.85 -5.87
N SER A 3 19.12 -6.01 -6.84
CA SER A 3 20.32 -6.83 -6.66
C SER A 3 21.28 -6.29 -5.59
N GLU A 4 21.34 -4.97 -5.41
CA GLU A 4 22.16 -4.34 -4.37
C GLU A 4 21.57 -4.61 -2.99
N ILE A 5 20.24 -4.47 -2.86
CA ILE A 5 19.52 -4.80 -1.62
C ILE A 5 19.72 -6.28 -1.29
N ALA A 6 19.76 -7.17 -2.28
CA ALA A 6 20.02 -8.59 -2.04
C ALA A 6 21.47 -8.85 -1.59
N GLY A 7 22.46 -8.33 -2.32
CA GLY A 7 23.87 -8.69 -2.14
C GLY A 7 24.63 -7.92 -1.07
N ASN A 8 24.10 -6.81 -0.55
CA ASN A 8 24.80 -5.98 0.42
C ASN A 8 24.28 -6.20 1.85
N GLU A 9 25.14 -6.70 2.74
CA GLU A 9 24.81 -6.97 4.15
C GLU A 9 24.62 -5.68 4.98
N LYS A 10 25.20 -4.56 4.54
CA LYS A 10 25.01 -3.25 5.20
C LYS A 10 23.65 -2.63 4.91
N ILE A 11 22.91 -3.16 3.92
CA ILE A 11 21.58 -2.70 3.55
C ILE A 11 20.55 -3.53 4.30
N LEU A 12 19.73 -2.87 5.11
CA LEU A 12 18.59 -3.48 5.77
C LEU A 12 17.60 -4.01 4.73
N LYS A 13 17.13 -5.25 4.90
CA LYS A 13 16.14 -5.88 4.01
C LYS A 13 14.72 -5.37 4.31
N TYR A 14 14.56 -4.06 4.27
CA TYR A 14 13.31 -3.36 4.53
C TYR A 14 13.05 -2.37 3.41
N VAL A 15 11.87 -2.45 2.80
CA VAL A 15 11.48 -1.53 1.73
C VAL A 15 10.07 -0.99 1.99
N ASP A 16 9.97 0.34 2.02
CA ASP A 16 8.72 1.07 2.05
C ASP A 16 8.32 1.45 0.62
N ILE A 17 7.19 0.90 0.14
CA ILE A 17 6.67 1.11 -1.22
C ILE A 17 5.28 1.72 -1.11
N PRO A 18 5.14 3.05 -1.24
CA PRO A 18 3.82 3.68 -1.19
C PRO A 18 3.05 3.39 -2.49
N ILE A 19 2.22 2.34 -2.47
CA ILE A 19 1.39 1.96 -3.63
C ILE A 19 0.20 2.91 -3.83
N GLN A 20 -0.26 3.56 -2.75
CA GLN A 20 -1.43 4.45 -2.69
C GLN A 20 -2.77 3.77 -2.97
N HIS A 21 -2.94 3.07 -4.09
CA HIS A 21 -4.16 2.32 -4.42
C HIS A 21 -3.83 1.14 -5.36
N THR A 22 -4.79 0.25 -5.63
CA THR A 22 -4.63 -0.87 -6.59
C THR A 22 -5.68 -0.87 -7.72
N ASP A 23 -6.43 0.23 -7.84
CA ASP A 23 -7.40 0.41 -8.92
C ASP A 23 -6.71 1.18 -10.05
N ASP A 24 -6.68 0.62 -11.26
CA ASP A 24 -5.94 1.21 -12.37
C ASP A 24 -6.51 2.58 -12.80
N ASN A 25 -7.82 2.82 -12.62
CA ASN A 25 -8.40 4.12 -12.92
C ASN A 25 -7.94 5.17 -11.91
N VAL A 26 -7.92 4.80 -10.62
CA VAL A 26 -7.42 5.64 -9.54
C VAL A 26 -5.91 5.91 -9.71
N LEU A 27 -5.12 4.85 -9.93
CA LEU A 27 -3.68 4.94 -10.17
C LEU A 27 -3.35 5.83 -11.37
N LYS A 28 -4.09 5.69 -12.47
CA LYS A 28 -3.92 6.55 -13.65
C LYS A 28 -4.17 8.03 -13.33
N LYS A 29 -5.21 8.34 -12.55
CA LYS A 29 -5.48 9.71 -12.09
C LYS A 29 -4.41 10.25 -11.14
N MET A 30 -3.74 9.36 -10.40
CA MET A 30 -2.60 9.69 -9.54
C MET A 30 -1.26 9.78 -10.28
N GLY A 31 -1.22 9.53 -11.60
CA GLY A 31 0.03 9.46 -12.37
C GLY A 31 0.91 8.26 -12.01
N ARG A 32 0.32 7.19 -11.48
CA ARG A 32 1.01 5.97 -11.02
C ARG A 32 0.97 4.86 -12.09
N PRO A 33 1.95 3.95 -12.10
CA PRO A 33 1.92 2.77 -12.96
C PRO A 33 0.75 1.84 -12.61
N PRO A 34 0.32 0.96 -13.54
CA PRO A 34 -0.80 0.05 -13.31
C PRO A 34 -0.50 -0.98 -12.22
N VAL A 35 -1.57 -1.56 -11.65
CA VAL A 35 -1.50 -2.50 -10.53
C VAL A 35 -0.61 -3.71 -10.83
N LYS A 36 -0.60 -4.19 -12.09
CA LYS A 36 0.25 -5.29 -12.53
C LYS A 36 1.74 -5.03 -12.28
N THR A 37 2.18 -3.79 -12.40
CA THR A 37 3.57 -3.39 -12.14
C THR A 37 3.90 -3.54 -10.66
N ILE A 38 2.97 -3.19 -9.77
CA ILE A 38 3.11 -3.33 -8.31
C ILE A 38 3.32 -4.82 -7.95
N PHE A 39 2.40 -5.69 -8.38
CA PHE A 39 2.50 -7.14 -8.15
C PHE A 39 3.81 -7.73 -8.67
N SER A 40 4.19 -7.38 -9.91
CA SER A 40 5.44 -7.90 -10.50
C SER A 40 6.69 -7.40 -9.77
N THR A 41 6.65 -6.20 -9.18
CA THR A 41 7.78 -5.64 -8.42
C THR A 41 7.92 -6.35 -7.08
N ILE A 42 6.81 -6.58 -6.38
CA ILE A 42 6.78 -7.28 -5.09
C ILE A 42 7.21 -8.74 -5.25
N ASP A 43 6.72 -9.43 -6.29
CA ASP A 43 7.14 -10.79 -6.63
C ASP A 43 8.65 -10.88 -6.89
N LYS A 44 9.21 -9.95 -7.68
CA LYS A 44 10.65 -9.88 -7.93
C LYS A 44 11.46 -9.61 -6.67
N LEU A 45 10.96 -8.76 -5.77
CA LEU A 45 11.60 -8.45 -4.49
C LEU A 45 11.66 -9.69 -3.61
N ARG A 46 10.52 -10.35 -3.36
CA ARG A 46 10.44 -11.57 -2.53
C ARG A 46 11.28 -12.72 -3.09
N LYS A 47 11.33 -12.88 -4.42
CA LYS A 47 12.16 -13.91 -5.07
C LYS A 47 13.66 -13.67 -4.89
N LYS A 48 14.10 -12.41 -4.87
CA LYS A 48 15.52 -12.06 -4.75
C LYS A 48 15.98 -11.88 -3.30
N VAL A 49 15.07 -11.50 -2.40
CA VAL A 49 15.33 -11.24 -0.99
C VAL A 49 14.20 -11.91 -0.18
N PRO A 50 14.31 -13.20 0.14
CA PRO A 50 13.23 -13.96 0.79
C PRO A 50 12.81 -13.43 2.16
N ASP A 51 13.74 -12.80 2.88
CA ASP A 51 13.58 -12.25 4.23
C ASP A 51 13.20 -10.75 4.23
N ILE A 52 12.82 -10.19 3.07
CA ILE A 52 12.48 -8.77 2.95
C ILE A 52 11.20 -8.41 3.71
N SER A 53 11.28 -7.37 4.54
CA SER A 53 10.12 -6.74 5.17
C SER A 53 9.57 -5.63 4.26
N LEU A 54 8.28 -5.68 3.98
CA LEU A 54 7.60 -4.73 3.09
C LEU A 54 6.59 -3.89 3.86
N ARG A 55 6.75 -2.56 3.77
CA ARG A 55 5.75 -1.59 4.22
C ARG A 55 5.07 -0.95 3.02
N THR A 56 3.79 -0.69 3.16
CA THR A 56 3.05 0.12 2.20
C THR A 56 2.11 1.07 2.92
N THR A 57 1.71 2.10 2.20
CA THR A 57 0.64 3.00 2.61
C THR A 57 -0.39 3.10 1.49
N VAL A 58 -1.67 3.01 1.87
CA VAL A 58 -2.82 3.09 0.98
C VAL A 58 -3.70 4.28 1.35
N MET A 59 -4.42 4.79 0.35
CA MET A 59 -5.30 5.93 0.49
C MET A 59 -6.70 5.54 0.03
N VAL A 60 -7.69 5.86 0.86
CA VAL A 60 -9.10 5.61 0.58
C VAL A 60 -9.88 6.90 0.42
N GLY A 61 -10.95 6.84 -0.37
CA GLY A 61 -11.80 7.99 -0.65
C GLY A 61 -11.27 8.93 -1.73
N PHE A 62 -10.42 8.44 -2.64
CA PHE A 62 -9.94 9.25 -3.76
C PHE A 62 -11.08 9.65 -4.72
N PRO A 63 -11.04 10.81 -5.39
CA PRO A 63 -12.09 11.21 -6.32
C PRO A 63 -12.31 10.21 -7.47
N GLY A 64 -13.50 9.61 -7.50
CA GLY A 64 -13.88 8.54 -8.41
C GLY A 64 -13.62 7.11 -7.91
N GLU A 65 -13.25 6.93 -6.64
CA GLU A 65 -13.15 5.61 -6.00
C GLU A 65 -14.54 5.01 -5.78
N THR A 66 -14.84 3.95 -6.52
CA THR A 66 -16.09 3.19 -6.37
C THR A 66 -15.99 2.18 -5.23
N GLU A 67 -17.13 1.67 -4.77
CA GLU A 67 -17.15 0.57 -3.79
C GLU A 67 -16.41 -0.68 -4.32
N LYS A 68 -16.56 -0.99 -5.61
CA LYS A 68 -15.83 -2.09 -6.25
C LYS A 68 -14.32 -1.86 -6.22
N SER A 69 -13.86 -0.62 -6.44
CA SER A 69 -12.45 -0.25 -6.34
C SER A 69 -11.91 -0.43 -4.91
N PHE A 70 -12.70 -0.08 -3.90
CA PHE A 70 -12.34 -0.27 -2.50
C PHE A 70 -12.24 -1.76 -2.12
N PHE A 71 -13.21 -2.60 -2.51
CA PHE A 71 -13.11 -4.04 -2.24
C PHE A 71 -11.96 -4.70 -2.99
N LYS A 72 -11.69 -4.28 -4.23
CA LYS A 72 -10.51 -4.73 -4.99
C LYS A 72 -9.22 -4.36 -4.26
N LEU A 73 -9.14 -3.14 -3.71
CA LEU A 73 -8.01 -2.69 -2.89
C LEU A 73 -7.75 -3.62 -1.70
N LEU A 74 -8.80 -3.94 -0.94
CA LEU A 74 -8.68 -4.85 0.21
C LEU A 74 -8.22 -6.26 -0.20
N ASP A 75 -8.75 -6.78 -1.30
CA ASP A 75 -8.37 -8.10 -1.84
C ASP A 75 -6.91 -8.13 -2.33
N ASP A 76 -6.48 -7.09 -3.05
CA ASP A 76 -5.11 -6.97 -3.54
C ASP A 76 -4.10 -6.83 -2.39
N ILE A 77 -4.41 -6.04 -1.36
CA ILE A 77 -3.57 -5.92 -0.16
C ILE A 77 -3.39 -7.28 0.52
N LYS A 78 -4.46 -8.07 0.65
CA LYS A 78 -4.40 -9.42 1.21
C LYS A 78 -3.50 -10.34 0.39
N LYS A 79 -3.56 -10.25 -0.95
CA LYS A 79 -2.71 -11.05 -1.85
C LYS A 79 -1.24 -10.64 -1.82
N LEU A 80 -0.96 -9.36 -1.60
CA LEU A 80 0.40 -8.82 -1.57
C LEU A 80 1.10 -9.07 -0.22
N GLU A 81 0.34 -9.35 0.84
CA GLU A 81 0.82 -9.77 2.17
C GLU A 81 1.89 -8.85 2.76
N PHE A 82 1.67 -7.54 2.79
CA PHE A 82 2.62 -6.60 3.41
C PHE A 82 2.78 -6.84 4.92
N ASP A 83 4.00 -6.68 5.43
CA ASP A 83 4.28 -6.76 6.88
C ASP A 83 3.68 -5.57 7.63
N TRP A 84 3.64 -4.40 6.97
CA TRP A 84 3.06 -3.19 7.50
C TRP A 84 2.19 -2.49 6.46
N LEU A 85 0.98 -2.13 6.88
CA LEU A 85 0.01 -1.41 6.08
C LEU A 85 -0.42 -0.17 6.85
N GLY A 86 -0.19 1.01 6.28
CA GLY A 86 -0.81 2.25 6.74
C GLY A 86 -1.97 2.63 5.82
N GLY A 87 -3.03 3.21 6.39
CA GLY A 87 -4.19 3.70 5.66
C GLY A 87 -4.49 5.16 5.99
N PHE A 88 -4.85 5.97 5.00
CA PHE A 88 -5.26 7.35 5.22
C PHE A 88 -6.40 7.78 4.28
N ILE A 89 -7.17 8.77 4.73
CA ILE A 89 -8.28 9.31 3.95
C ILE A 89 -7.75 10.38 3.00
N TYR A 90 -8.20 10.36 1.73
CA TYR A 90 -7.93 11.43 0.79
C TYR A 90 -8.51 12.76 1.30
N SER A 91 -7.62 13.75 1.45
CA SER A 91 -7.94 15.14 1.73
C SER A 91 -7.57 15.99 0.53
N GLN A 92 -8.53 16.75 -0.01
CA GLN A 92 -8.29 17.62 -1.15
C GLN A 92 -7.51 18.87 -0.71
N GLU A 93 -6.28 19.00 -1.17
CA GLU A 93 -5.53 20.26 -1.08
C GLU A 93 -6.08 21.28 -2.09
N LYS A 94 -6.07 22.57 -1.71
CA LYS A 94 -6.70 23.69 -2.47
C LYS A 94 -6.25 23.79 -3.94
N GLU A 95 -5.09 23.25 -4.28
CA GLU A 95 -4.49 23.33 -5.62
C GLU A 95 -4.73 22.08 -6.49
N THR A 96 -5.40 21.06 -5.96
CA THR A 96 -5.72 19.84 -6.73
C THR A 96 -7.04 20.03 -7.47
N GLY A 97 -6.96 20.17 -8.81
CA GLY A 97 -8.11 20.41 -9.69
C GLY A 97 -9.12 19.25 -9.84
N LEU A 98 -9.05 18.24 -8.97
CA LEU A 98 -9.97 17.11 -8.95
C LEU A 98 -11.13 17.43 -8.00
N LYS A 99 -12.35 17.44 -8.51
CA LYS A 99 -13.54 17.62 -7.67
C LYS A 99 -13.75 16.38 -6.81
N ASP A 100 -13.62 16.52 -5.50
CA ASP A 100 -13.98 15.45 -4.56
C ASP A 100 -15.49 15.15 -4.65
N ASN A 101 -15.79 13.88 -4.90
CA ASN A 101 -17.13 13.36 -5.08
C ASN A 101 -17.45 12.20 -4.13
N VAL A 102 -16.57 11.91 -3.17
CA VAL A 102 -16.77 10.83 -2.20
C VAL A 102 -17.20 11.44 -0.86
N PRO A 103 -18.40 11.11 -0.32
CA PRO A 103 -18.84 11.65 0.96
C PRO A 103 -17.90 11.27 2.10
N GLU A 104 -17.62 12.22 3.01
CA GLU A 104 -16.73 11.98 4.16
C GLU A 104 -17.15 10.78 5.02
N LYS A 105 -18.46 10.53 5.15
CA LYS A 105 -18.99 9.37 5.88
C LYS A 105 -18.49 8.06 5.28
N ILE A 106 -18.46 7.95 3.95
CA ILE A 106 -17.98 6.76 3.24
C ILE A 106 -16.47 6.62 3.42
N LYS A 107 -15.72 7.73 3.39
CA LYS A 107 -14.26 7.70 3.61
C LYS A 107 -13.91 7.17 5.00
N LYS A 108 -14.62 7.65 6.04
CA LYS A 108 -14.47 7.18 7.42
C LYS A 108 -14.85 5.71 7.58
N GLU A 109 -15.93 5.27 6.95
CA GLU A 109 -16.35 3.87 6.97
C GLU A 109 -15.31 2.95 6.30
N ARG A 110 -14.73 3.39 5.18
CA ARG A 110 -13.66 2.67 4.47
C ARG A 110 -12.40 2.55 5.32
N LEU A 111 -11.96 3.64 5.92
CA LEU A 111 -10.81 3.63 6.84
C LEU A 111 -11.04 2.68 8.02
N SER A 112 -12.24 2.66 8.60
CA SER A 112 -12.57 1.74 9.70
C SER A 112 -12.61 0.27 9.28
N LYS A 113 -12.86 -0.03 8.00
CA LYS A 113 -12.86 -1.38 7.44
C LYS A 113 -11.47 -1.85 7.03
N GLU A 114 -10.48 -0.97 6.97
CA GLU A 114 -9.12 -1.39 6.70
C GLU A 114 -8.63 -2.31 7.83
N PRO A 115 -7.92 -3.41 7.50
CA PRO A 115 -7.32 -4.27 8.51
C PRO A 115 -6.22 -3.57 9.34
N CYS A 116 -5.97 -2.29 9.10
CA CYS A 116 -4.95 -1.45 9.72
C CYS A 116 -5.13 -1.25 11.25
N ALA A 117 -6.34 -1.47 11.81
CA ALA A 117 -6.54 -1.34 13.26
C ALA A 117 -5.78 -2.38 14.10
N SER A 118 -5.24 -3.45 13.49
CA SER A 118 -4.55 -4.55 14.18
C SER A 118 -3.09 -4.78 13.73
N ALA A 119 -2.52 -3.92 12.88
CA ALA A 119 -1.10 -4.01 12.49
C ALA A 119 -0.13 -3.27 13.45
N GLN A 120 -0.58 -2.90 14.65
CA GLN A 120 0.31 -2.62 15.79
C GLN A 120 0.75 -3.95 16.42
N GLY A 121 1.48 -4.76 15.65
CA GLY A 121 2.09 -5.99 16.12
C GLY A 121 3.57 -5.94 15.80
N LEU A 122 4.38 -5.53 16.78
CA LEU A 122 5.80 -5.86 16.80
C LEU A 122 5.92 -7.35 16.44
N LYS A 123 6.56 -7.68 15.30
CA LYS A 123 7.26 -8.95 15.24
C LYS A 123 8.30 -8.88 16.34
N SER A 124 8.01 -9.56 17.44
CA SER A 124 8.94 -9.80 18.54
C SER A 124 10.29 -10.19 17.94
N GLN A 125 11.28 -9.31 18.06
CA GLN A 125 12.65 -9.77 17.98
C GLN A 125 12.81 -10.75 19.14
N SER A 126 12.98 -12.02 18.81
CA SER A 126 13.50 -13.02 19.72
C SER A 126 14.86 -12.54 20.23
N PRO A 127 15.11 -12.47 21.54
CA PRO A 127 16.46 -12.22 22.02
C PRO A 127 17.27 -13.48 21.70
N THR A 128 18.25 -13.36 20.82
CA THR A 128 19.25 -14.42 20.60
C THR A 128 20.60 -13.86 21.00
N ALA A 129 21.12 -14.45 22.09
CA ALA A 129 22.46 -14.38 22.67
C ALA A 129 22.89 -13.06 23.32
#